data_AF-A0AAN4L573-F1
#
_entry.id   AF-A0AAN4L573-F1
#
_cell.length_a   1.000
_cell.length_b   1.000
_cell.length_c   1.000
_cell.angle_alpha   90.00
_cell.angle_beta   90.00
_cell.angle_gamma   90.00
#
_symmetry.space_group_name_H-M   'P 1'
#
loop_
_entity.id
_entity.type
_entity.pdbx_description
1 polymer ?
#
loop_
_entity_poly.entity_id
_entity_poly.type
_entity_poly.pdbx_seq_one_letter_code
_entity_poly.pdbx_strand_id
1 'polypeptide(L)'
;MSVSISIEISLSKQISRMTILRKLEDFGWSYNDQGKVTYLPIGDDNYFNWQNKSIPLEELLKILVIKDNQKELIGVAMTWKDTDVGGTFLIKENGTILMSPDINRKVLDVESYNSITDVNWYVTKLIPVFGQLFESMSYNEHV
;
A
#
# COMPACT_ATOMS: atom_id res chain seq x y z
N MET A 1 -7.10 -18.35 11.12
CA MET A 1 -5.63 -18.33 11.05
C MET A 1 -5.25 -17.00 10.45
N SER A 2 -4.39 -16.22 11.10
CA SER A 2 -3.99 -14.90 10.62
C SER A 2 -2.89 -15.10 9.59
N VAL A 3 -3.19 -14.89 8.33
CA VAL A 3 -2.17 -14.93 7.27
C VAL A 3 -1.42 -13.60 7.32
N SER A 4 -0.11 -13.64 7.54
CA SER A 4 0.74 -12.45 7.49
C SER A 4 1.44 -12.41 6.15
N ILE A 5 1.07 -11.46 5.28
CA ILE A 5 1.68 -11.29 3.97
C ILE A 5 2.21 -9.87 3.86
N SER A 6 3.43 -9.75 3.32
CA SER A 6 4.02 -8.46 3.02
C SER A 6 4.86 -8.53 1.76
N ILE A 7 4.79 -7.45 0.99
CA ILE A 7 5.64 -7.14 -0.15
C ILE A 7 6.42 -5.89 0.24
N GLU A 8 7.73 -6.01 0.43
CA GLU A 8 8.60 -4.85 0.66
C GLU A 8 9.26 -4.46 -0.66
N ILE A 9 9.25 -3.16 -0.98
CA ILE A 9 9.88 -2.59 -2.17
C ILE A 9 10.94 -1.59 -1.72
N SER A 10 12.13 -1.75 -2.27
CA SER A 10 13.23 -0.78 -2.13
C SER A 10 13.51 -0.12 -3.48
N LEU A 11 13.82 1.17 -3.41
CA LEU A 11 14.11 2.01 -4.57
C LEU A 11 15.60 2.35 -4.60
N SER A 12 16.18 2.36 -5.79
CA SER A 12 17.61 2.65 -6.02
C SER A 12 18.00 4.08 -5.64
N LYS A 13 17.00 4.95 -5.50
CA LYS A 13 17.15 6.32 -5.01
C LYS A 13 15.94 6.72 -4.19
N GLN A 14 16.18 7.37 -3.05
CA GLN A 14 15.12 7.97 -2.26
C GLN A 14 14.41 9.08 -3.04
N ILE A 15 13.09 9.00 -3.09
CA ILE A 15 12.17 10.03 -3.59
C ILE A 15 11.21 10.42 -2.46
N SER A 16 10.54 11.56 -2.56
CA SER A 16 9.59 11.96 -1.52
C SER A 16 8.42 10.97 -1.43
N ARG A 17 7.88 10.79 -0.22
CA ARG A 17 6.76 9.86 0.01
C ARG A 17 5.50 10.30 -0.71
N MET A 18 5.28 11.61 -0.83
CA MET A 18 4.21 12.14 -1.69
C MET A 18 4.43 11.85 -3.17
N THR A 19 5.69 11.75 -3.64
CA THR A 19 5.98 11.31 -5.03
C THR A 19 5.67 9.83 -5.22
N ILE A 20 5.95 8.98 -4.21
CA ILE A 20 5.58 7.56 -4.23
C ILE A 20 4.07 7.41 -4.38
N LEU A 21 3.31 8.08 -3.51
CA LEU A 21 1.85 8.08 -3.54
C LEU A 21 1.28 8.54 -4.89
N ARG A 22 1.77 9.68 -5.41
CA ARG A 22 1.34 10.18 -6.72
C ARG A 22 1.64 9.18 -7.83
N LYS A 23 2.81 8.55 -7.82
CA LYS A 23 3.17 7.52 -8.81
C LYS A 23 2.23 6.31 -8.74
N LEU A 24 1.86 5.87 -7.53
CA LEU A 24 0.88 4.78 -7.37
C LEU A 24 -0.46 5.18 -8.01
N GLU A 25 -0.94 6.39 -7.76
CA GLU A 25 -2.16 6.93 -8.37
C GLU A 25 -2.08 7.00 -9.90
N ASP A 26 -0.99 7.55 -10.44
CA ASP A 26 -0.76 7.69 -11.88
C ASP A 26 -0.83 6.34 -12.63
N PHE A 27 -0.50 5.24 -11.94
CA PHE A 27 -0.52 3.89 -12.50
C PHE A 27 -1.83 3.12 -12.27
N GLY A 28 -2.77 3.70 -11.52
CA GLY A 28 -4.12 3.15 -11.34
C GLY A 28 -4.41 2.58 -9.95
N TRP A 29 -3.54 2.81 -8.97
CA TRP A 29 -3.94 2.62 -7.56
C TRP A 29 -4.83 3.78 -7.12
N SER A 30 -5.82 3.53 -6.29
CA SER A 30 -6.74 4.56 -5.80
C SER A 30 -6.93 4.42 -4.30
N TYR A 31 -7.17 5.51 -3.58
CA TYR A 31 -7.49 5.46 -2.15
C TYR A 31 -8.93 4.99 -1.86
N ASN A 32 -9.64 4.51 -2.88
CA ASN A 32 -11.02 4.05 -2.73
C ASN A 32 -11.03 2.69 -2.02
N ASP A 33 -11.46 2.71 -0.77
CA ASP A 33 -11.76 1.54 0.03
C ASP A 33 -13.28 1.48 0.22
N GLN A 34 -13.98 0.93 -0.78
CA GLN A 34 -15.44 0.76 -0.79
C GLN A 34 -16.21 2.09 -0.57
N GLY A 35 -15.79 3.16 -1.24
CA GLY A 35 -16.38 4.50 -1.14
C GLY A 35 -15.86 5.33 0.04
N LYS A 36 -14.89 4.80 0.80
CA LYS A 36 -14.22 5.49 1.92
C LYS A 36 -12.72 5.54 1.69
N VAL A 37 -12.03 6.21 2.59
CA VAL A 37 -10.57 6.17 2.67
C VAL A 37 -10.14 5.51 3.98
N THR A 38 -9.11 4.67 3.90
CA THR A 38 -8.49 4.04 5.07
C THR A 38 -7.05 4.52 5.22
N TYR A 39 -6.68 5.02 6.40
CA TYR A 39 -5.39 5.66 6.63
C TYR A 39 -4.96 5.67 8.11
N LEU A 40 -3.67 5.90 8.37
CA LEU A 40 -3.15 6.14 9.72
C LEU A 40 -3.28 7.64 10.10
N PRO A 41 -3.84 7.98 11.27
CA PRO A 41 -4.03 9.37 11.69
C PRO A 41 -2.70 10.05 12.04
N ILE A 42 -2.72 11.39 12.10
CA ILE A 42 -1.58 12.19 12.61
C ILE A 42 -1.35 11.84 14.09
N GLY A 43 -0.08 11.72 14.50
CA GLY A 43 0.29 11.37 15.87
C GLY A 43 -0.06 9.93 16.26
N ASP A 44 -0.07 9.00 15.29
CA ASP A 44 -0.37 7.58 15.55
C ASP A 44 0.77 6.85 16.29
N ASP A 45 2.00 7.38 16.31
CA ASP A 45 3.15 6.85 17.07
C ASP A 45 3.39 5.32 16.95
N ASN A 46 3.09 4.75 15.78
CA ASN A 46 3.18 3.31 15.48
C ASN A 46 2.22 2.42 16.29
N TYR A 47 1.11 2.98 16.78
CA TYR A 47 0.02 2.21 17.38
C TYR A 47 -0.89 1.54 16.34
N PHE A 48 -0.76 1.92 15.05
CA PHE A 48 -1.53 1.37 13.94
C PHE A 48 -3.05 1.54 14.11
N ASN A 49 -3.50 2.70 14.63
CA ASN A 49 -4.91 3.01 14.84
C ASN A 49 -5.59 3.44 13.53
N TRP A 50 -5.65 2.54 12.56
CA TRP A 50 -6.26 2.77 11.25
C TRP A 50 -7.66 3.39 11.35
N GLN A 51 -7.87 4.44 10.58
CA GLN A 51 -9.15 5.13 10.44
C GLN A 51 -9.78 4.71 9.12
N ASN A 52 -11.08 4.40 9.11
CA ASN A 52 -11.88 4.17 7.90
C ASN A 52 -13.01 5.20 7.88
N LYS A 53 -12.89 6.23 7.02
CA LYS A 53 -13.79 7.40 7.05
C LYS A 53 -14.26 7.79 5.66
N SER A 54 -15.48 8.32 5.61
CA SER A 54 -16.02 8.99 4.44
C SER A 54 -15.62 10.46 4.47
N ILE A 55 -14.39 10.76 4.03
CA ILE A 55 -13.88 12.13 3.87
C ILE A 55 -13.49 12.38 2.41
N PRO A 56 -13.50 13.63 1.94
CA PRO A 56 -13.00 13.96 0.60
C PRO A 56 -11.52 13.59 0.45
N LEU A 57 -11.12 13.21 -0.77
CA LEU A 57 -9.73 12.88 -1.07
C LEU A 57 -8.77 14.03 -0.73
N GLU A 58 -9.17 15.28 -0.95
CA GLU A 58 -8.36 16.45 -0.58
C GLU A 58 -8.06 16.52 0.92
N GLU A 59 -8.99 16.08 1.77
CA GLU A 59 -8.79 16.03 3.21
C GLU A 59 -7.80 14.92 3.59
N LEU A 60 -7.91 13.74 2.97
CA LEU A 60 -6.90 12.69 3.11
C LEU A 60 -5.52 13.21 2.71
N LEU A 61 -5.39 13.83 1.53
CA LEU A 61 -4.09 14.33 1.04
C LEU A 61 -3.47 15.37 1.99
N LYS A 62 -4.29 16.24 2.59
CA LYS A 62 -3.82 17.17 3.63
C LYS A 62 -3.24 16.44 4.84
N ILE A 63 -3.92 15.38 5.31
CA ILE A 63 -3.43 14.54 6.41
C ILE A 63 -2.09 13.90 6.03
N LEU A 64 -1.98 13.32 4.83
CA LEU A 64 -0.74 12.66 4.38
C LEU A 64 0.43 13.65 4.26
N VAL A 65 0.19 14.86 3.78
CA VAL A 65 1.21 15.93 3.71
C VAL A 65 1.65 16.36 5.10
N ILE A 66 0.73 16.50 6.06
CA ILE A 66 1.09 16.83 7.45
C ILE A 66 1.97 15.74 8.05
N LYS A 67 1.59 14.47 7.88
CA LYS A 67 2.39 13.32 8.32
C LYS A 67 3.77 13.28 7.63
N ASP A 68 3.83 13.62 6.34
CA ASP A 68 5.09 13.69 5.62
C ASP A 68 6.03 14.75 6.24
N ASN A 69 5.51 15.96 6.47
CA ASN A 69 6.26 17.05 7.08
C ASN A 69 6.72 16.74 8.52
N GLN A 70 5.94 15.94 9.26
CA GLN A 70 6.25 15.51 10.62
C GLN A 70 7.13 14.26 10.67
N LYS A 71 7.54 13.71 9.52
CA LYS A 71 8.34 12.47 9.43
C LYS A 71 7.64 11.24 10.02
N GLU A 72 6.32 11.29 10.19
CA GLU A 72 5.54 10.17 10.70
C GLU A 72 5.38 9.08 9.63
N LEU A 73 5.21 7.83 10.04
CA LEU A 73 4.86 6.74 9.12
C LEU A 73 3.57 7.08 8.36
N ILE A 74 3.62 7.02 7.03
CA ILE A 74 2.43 7.16 6.20
C ILE A 74 1.81 5.78 6.02
N GLY A 75 0.54 5.64 6.40
CA GLY A 75 -0.25 4.43 6.15
C GLY A 75 -1.53 4.77 5.41
N VAL A 76 -1.79 4.10 4.29
CA VAL A 76 -2.99 4.25 3.47
C VAL A 76 -3.44 2.91 2.90
N ALA A 77 -4.73 2.68 2.75
CA ALA A 77 -5.25 1.63 1.90
C ALA A 77 -5.34 2.13 0.46
N MET A 78 -4.95 1.29 -0.49
CA MET A 78 -5.19 1.56 -1.90
C MET A 78 -5.69 0.30 -2.63
N THR A 79 -6.61 0.48 -3.56
CA THR A 79 -7.16 -0.56 -4.44
C THR A 79 -6.80 -0.29 -5.89
N TRP A 80 -6.68 -1.34 -6.68
CA TRP A 80 -6.33 -1.26 -8.09
C TRP A 80 -7.57 -1.00 -8.94
N LYS A 81 -7.66 0.20 -9.51
CA LYS A 81 -8.75 0.62 -10.41
C LYS A 81 -10.11 0.23 -9.81
N ASP A 82 -11.01 -0.28 -10.65
CA ASP A 82 -12.37 -0.67 -10.26
C ASP A 82 -12.46 -2.15 -9.83
N THR A 83 -11.34 -2.75 -9.39
CA THR A 83 -11.31 -4.19 -9.04
C THR A 83 -11.58 -4.48 -7.57
N ASP A 84 -11.59 -3.43 -6.72
CA ASP A 84 -11.61 -3.50 -5.26
C ASP A 84 -10.49 -4.37 -4.64
N VAL A 85 -9.52 -4.81 -5.43
CA VAL A 85 -8.39 -5.62 -4.97
C VAL A 85 -7.24 -4.69 -4.65
N GLY A 86 -6.60 -4.88 -3.51
CA GLY A 86 -5.43 -4.10 -3.16
C GLY A 86 -4.90 -4.44 -1.78
N GLY A 87 -4.59 -3.40 -1.03
CA GLY A 87 -4.03 -3.59 0.28
C GLY A 87 -3.65 -2.31 0.99
N THR A 88 -3.14 -2.47 2.20
CA THR A 88 -2.53 -1.40 2.97
C THR A 88 -1.08 -1.16 2.55
N PHE A 89 -0.71 0.11 2.44
CA PHE A 89 0.63 0.59 2.12
C PHE A 89 1.17 1.37 3.32
N LEU A 90 2.37 1.01 3.76
CA LEU A 90 3.16 1.74 4.73
C LEU A 90 4.40 2.31 4.03
N ILE A 91 4.58 3.63 4.09
CA ILE A 91 5.70 4.32 3.46
C ILE A 91 6.55 4.97 4.55
N LYS A 92 7.74 4.39 4.77
CA LYS A 92 8.72 4.83 5.77
C LYS A 92 9.43 6.11 5.32
N GLU A 93 9.99 6.88 6.26
CA GLU A 93 10.73 8.13 5.97
C GLU A 93 11.88 7.90 4.97
N ASN A 94 12.56 6.75 5.06
CA ASN A 94 13.65 6.37 4.15
C ASN A 94 13.18 6.00 2.72
N GLY A 95 11.88 6.03 2.43
CA GLY A 95 11.31 5.70 1.13
C GLY A 95 11.06 4.20 0.91
N THR A 96 11.33 3.33 1.90
CA THR A 96 10.91 1.92 1.84
C THR A 96 9.39 1.83 1.87
N ILE A 97 8.85 1.00 0.99
CA ILE A 97 7.41 0.78 0.84
C ILE A 97 7.12 -0.65 1.30
N LEU A 98 6.19 -0.80 2.22
CA LEU A 98 5.64 -2.09 2.63
C LEU A 98 4.18 -2.14 2.20
N MET A 99 3.82 -3.16 1.41
CA MET A 99 2.47 -3.38 0.94
C MET A 99 1.97 -4.71 1.49
N SER A 100 0.83 -4.69 2.16
CA SER A 100 0.14 -5.88 2.66
C SER A 100 -1.09 -6.13 1.79
N PRO A 101 -1.19 -7.25 1.05
CA PRO A 101 -2.31 -7.55 0.17
C PRO A 101 -3.53 -8.05 0.95
N ASP A 102 -4.12 -7.18 1.77
CA ASP A 102 -5.16 -7.49 2.76
C ASP A 102 -6.58 -7.08 2.33
N ILE A 103 -6.76 -6.50 1.14
CA ILE A 103 -8.06 -6.07 0.61
C ILE A 103 -8.42 -6.90 -0.63
N ASN A 104 -9.52 -7.67 -0.56
CA ASN A 104 -10.00 -8.58 -1.61
C ASN A 104 -8.85 -9.37 -2.27
N ARG A 105 -7.98 -9.92 -1.42
CA ARG A 105 -6.71 -10.53 -1.80
C ARG A 105 -6.86 -11.52 -2.96
N LYS A 106 -6.05 -11.35 -4.01
CA LYS A 106 -5.90 -12.36 -5.05
C LYS A 106 -5.12 -13.55 -4.51
N VAL A 107 -5.72 -14.73 -4.65
CA VAL A 107 -5.14 -16.01 -4.27
C VAL A 107 -5.03 -16.90 -5.49
N LEU A 108 -4.05 -17.80 -5.48
CA LEU A 108 -3.93 -18.84 -6.50
C LEU A 108 -5.06 -19.87 -6.32
N ASP A 109 -5.64 -20.28 -7.44
CA ASP A 109 -6.55 -21.41 -7.51
C ASP A 109 -5.73 -22.65 -7.86
N VAL A 110 -5.26 -23.36 -6.83
CA VAL A 110 -4.47 -24.59 -6.96
C VAL A 110 -5.15 -25.71 -6.22
N GLU A 111 -5.23 -26.89 -6.85
CA GLU A 111 -5.90 -28.05 -6.29
C GLU A 111 -5.42 -28.32 -4.85
N SER A 112 -6.38 -28.40 -3.92
CA SER A 112 -6.16 -28.68 -2.49
C SER A 112 -5.57 -27.54 -1.64
N TYR A 113 -5.33 -26.33 -2.15
CA TYR A 113 -4.76 -25.24 -1.33
C TYR A 113 -5.12 -23.80 -1.80
N ASN A 114 -6.29 -23.28 -1.41
CA ASN A 114 -6.81 -22.00 -1.93
C ASN A 114 -6.45 -20.76 -1.08
N SER A 115 -5.29 -20.74 -0.42
CA SER A 115 -4.90 -19.67 0.52
C SER A 115 -3.60 -18.91 0.19
N ILE A 116 -2.85 -19.37 -0.82
CA ILE A 116 -1.59 -18.73 -1.26
C ILE A 116 -1.90 -17.47 -2.06
N THR A 117 -1.22 -16.38 -1.75
CA THR A 117 -1.37 -15.12 -2.49
C THR A 117 -0.87 -15.26 -3.92
N ASP A 118 -1.64 -14.78 -4.89
CA ASP A 118 -1.16 -14.59 -6.27
C ASP A 118 -0.25 -13.35 -6.30
N VAL A 119 1.01 -13.54 -5.91
CA VAL A 119 2.02 -12.47 -5.85
C VAL A 119 2.28 -11.86 -7.22
N ASN A 120 2.14 -12.64 -8.31
CA ASN A 120 2.33 -12.14 -9.68
C ASN A 120 1.32 -11.05 -10.01
N TRP A 121 0.08 -11.17 -9.53
CA TRP A 121 -0.92 -10.12 -9.69
C TRP A 121 -0.44 -8.79 -9.10
N TYR A 122 0.21 -8.78 -7.93
CA TYR A 122 0.69 -7.55 -7.29
C TYR A 122 1.99 -7.03 -7.92
N VAL A 123 2.95 -7.93 -8.18
CA VAL A 123 4.24 -7.60 -8.81
C VAL A 123 4.05 -6.88 -10.14
N THR A 124 3.15 -7.38 -10.99
CA THR A 124 2.84 -6.79 -12.31
C THR A 124 2.23 -5.39 -12.23
N LYS A 125 1.74 -4.96 -11.06
CA LYS A 125 1.12 -3.64 -10.82
C LYS A 125 2.00 -2.69 -10.03
N LEU A 126 2.93 -3.23 -9.22
CA LEU A 126 3.82 -2.46 -8.37
C LEU A 126 5.14 -2.12 -9.05
N ILE A 127 5.76 -3.06 -9.77
CA ILE A 127 7.06 -2.82 -10.44
C ILE A 127 6.97 -1.66 -11.47
N PRO A 128 5.95 -1.60 -12.35
CA PRO A 128 5.88 -0.54 -13.36
C PRO A 128 5.80 0.88 -12.79
N VAL A 129 5.24 1.05 -11.59
CA VAL A 129 5.10 2.34 -10.88
C VAL A 129 6.46 3.03 -10.71
N PHE A 130 7.48 2.23 -10.40
CA PHE A 130 8.82 2.71 -10.08
C PHE A 130 9.77 2.61 -11.27
N GLY A 131 9.55 1.67 -12.19
CA GLY A 131 10.32 1.54 -13.43
C GLY A 131 11.82 1.47 -13.13
N GLN A 132 12.61 2.40 -13.69
CA GLN A 132 14.06 2.46 -13.46
C GLN A 132 14.47 2.72 -12.00
N LEU A 133 13.57 3.22 -11.16
CA LEU A 133 13.83 3.42 -9.73
C LEU A 133 13.68 2.13 -8.92
N PHE A 134 13.06 1.09 -9.48
CA PHE A 134 12.93 -0.20 -8.80
C PHE A 134 14.32 -0.83 -8.61
N GLU A 135 14.64 -1.20 -7.38
CA GLU A 135 15.91 -1.88 -7.05
C GLU A 135 15.68 -3.32 -6.64
N SER A 136 14.81 -3.53 -5.66
CA SER A 136 14.51 -4.87 -5.16
C SER A 136 13.11 -4.97 -4.59
N MET A 137 12.62 -6.21 -4.51
CA MET A 137 11.38 -6.57 -3.85
C MET A 137 11.60 -7.83 -3.03
N SER A 138 11.05 -7.87 -1.82
CA SER A 138 10.96 -9.10 -1.01
C SER A 138 9.50 -9.43 -0.73
N TYR A 139 9.20 -10.72 -0.71
CA TYR A 139 7.87 -11.25 -0.44
C TYR A 139 7.95 -12.23 0.72
N ASN A 140 7.12 -12.03 1.73
CA ASN A 140 7.00 -12.92 2.88
C ASN A 140 5.52 -13.26 3.09
N GLU A 141 5.22 -14.55 3.21
CA GLU A 141 3.88 -15.05 3.52
C GLU A 141 3.97 -16.15 4.58
N HIS A 142 3.22 -15.99 5.66
CA HIS A 142 3.04 -16.98 6.72
C HIS A 142 1.61 -17.47 6.69
N VAL A 143 1.40 -18.73 6.30
CA VAL A 143 0.09 -19.40 6.18
C VAL A 143 -0.20 -20.29 7.36
#